data_AF-A0A1H7WMX8-F1
#
_entry.id   AF-A0A1H7WMX8-F1
#
_cell.length_a   1.000
_cell.length_b   1.000
_cell.length_c   1.000
_cell.angle_alpha   90.00
_cell.angle_beta   90.00
_cell.angle_gamma   90.00
#
_symmetry.space_group_name_H-M   'P 1'
#
loop_
_entity.id
_entity.type
_entity.pdbx_description
1 polymer ?
#
loop_
_entity_poly.entity_id
_entity_poly.type
_entity_poly.pdbx_seq_one_letter_code
_entity_poly.pdbx_strand_id
1 'polypeptide(L)' 'MPAGASETSTLKLGDQAPDFVVPAHGNRKVSLSEFRGSKNVFLCFYPLDWTPV' A
#
# COMPACT_ATOMS: atom_id res chain seq x y z
N MET A 1 -3.26 -19.85 -3.00
CA MET A 1 -2.93 -18.44 -3.28
C MET A 1 -4.17 -17.76 -3.85
N PRO A 2 -4.58 -16.58 -3.37
CA PRO A 2 -5.71 -15.85 -3.96
C PRO A 2 -5.40 -15.47 -5.41
N ALA A 3 -6.39 -15.61 -6.28
CA ALA A 3 -6.25 -15.53 -7.74
C ALA A 3 -5.76 -14.16 -8.27
N GLY A 4 -5.66 -13.13 -7.44
CA GLY A 4 -5.18 -11.79 -7.80
C GLY A 4 -3.71 -11.51 -7.52
N ALA A 5 -2.95 -12.45 -6.93
CA ALA A 5 -1.55 -12.24 -6.56
C ALA A 5 -0.54 -12.48 -7.71
N SER A 6 -1.01 -12.77 -8.93
CA SER A 6 -0.16 -13.27 -10.02
C SER A 6 0.26 -12.22 -11.06
N GLU A 7 -0.23 -10.98 -11.00
CA GLU A 7 -0.02 -10.00 -12.08
C GLU A 7 0.89 -8.81 -11.74
N THR A 8 1.55 -8.82 -10.58
CA THR A 8 2.57 -7.82 -10.26
C THR A 8 3.95 -8.43 -10.33
N SER A 9 4.83 -7.85 -11.16
CA SER A 9 6.26 -8.14 -11.15
C SER A 9 6.78 -8.05 -9.71
N THR A 10 7.60 -9.01 -9.28
CA THR A 10 8.21 -8.99 -7.96
C THR A 10 9.01 -7.69 -7.78
N LEU A 11 8.59 -6.86 -6.83
CA LEU A 11 9.27 -5.60 -6.52
C LEU A 11 10.68 -5.88 -6.00
N LYS A 12 11.66 -5.15 -6.53
CA LYS A 12 13.07 -5.18 -6.09
C LYS A 12 13.52 -3.81 -5.62
N LEU A 13 14.65 -3.78 -4.92
CA LEU A 13 15.29 -2.53 -4.51
C LEU A 13 15.58 -1.64 -5.73
N GLY A 14 15.26 -0.34 -5.60
CA GLY A 14 15.42 0.63 -6.68
C GLY A 14 14.22 0.73 -7.63
N ASP A 15 13.28 -0.22 -7.59
CA ASP A 15 12.03 -0.07 -8.35
C ASP A 15 11.21 1.09 -7.78
N GLN A 16 10.61 1.87 -8.67
CA GLN A 16 9.63 2.86 -8.26
C GLN A 16 8.40 2.13 -7.69
N ALA A 17 8.03 2.46 -6.46
CA ALA A 17 6.83 1.90 -5.83
C ALA A 17 5.58 2.20 -6.69
N PRO A 18 4.76 1.17 -6.99
CA PRO A 18 3.50 1.36 -7.70
C PRO A 18 2.60 2.31 -6.95
N ASP A 19 1.95 3.22 -7.68
CA ASP A 19 0.97 4.10 -7.06
C ASP A 19 -0.31 3.33 -6.70
N PHE A 20 -0.97 3.76 -5.64
CA PHE A 20 -2.26 3.22 -5.22
C PHE A 20 -3.09 4.32 -4.58
N VAL A 21 -4.41 4.14 -4.60
CA VAL A 21 -5.35 5.01 -3.89
C VAL A 21 -6.20 4.13 -2.99
N VAL A 22 -6.15 4.38 -1.69
CA VAL A 22 -6.90 3.60 -0.69
C VAL A 22 -7.81 4.49 0.14
N PRO A 23 -8.96 3.98 0.60
CA PRO A 23 -9.76 4.67 1.58
C PRO A 23 -8.98 4.78 2.90
N ALA A 24 -9.05 5.94 3.53
CA ALA A 24 -8.54 6.20 4.86
C ALA A 24 -9.72 6.50 5.80
N HIS A 25 -9.42 6.54 7.10
CA HIS A 25 -10.40 6.90 8.11
C HIS A 25 -11.04 8.27 7.82
N GLY A 26 -12.37 8.36 8.03
CA GLY A 26 -13.14 9.59 7.88
C GLY A 26 -13.57 9.92 6.45
N ASN A 27 -13.87 8.90 5.63
CA ASN A 27 -14.32 9.07 4.24
C ASN A 27 -13.32 9.83 3.34
N ARG A 28 -12.03 9.69 3.65
CA ARG A 28 -10.94 10.28 2.86
C ARG A 28 -10.33 9.22 1.96
N LYS A 29 -9.68 9.66 0.89
CA LYS A 29 -8.82 8.82 0.06
C LYS A 29 -7.39 9.32 0.20
N VAL A 30 -6.43 8.41 0.21
CA VAL A 30 -5.01 8.71 0.25
C VAL A 30 -4.35 8.01 -0.92
N SER A 31 -3.56 8.76 -1.69
CA SER A 31 -2.69 8.21 -2.73
C SER A 31 -1.23 8.15 -2.26
N LEU A 32 -0.46 7.18 -2.76
CA LEU A 32 0.98 7.14 -2.47
C LEU A 32 1.70 8.34 -3.10
N SER A 33 1.25 8.78 -4.28
CA SER A 33 1.83 9.92 -5.00
C SER A 33 1.75 11.25 -4.25
N GLU A 34 0.79 11.45 -3.34
CA GLU A 34 0.69 12.65 -2.48
C GLU A 34 1.95 12.90 -1.62
N PHE A 35 2.71 11.85 -1.30
CA PHE A 35 3.90 11.95 -0.43
C PHE A 35 5.23 12.06 -1.19
N ARG A 36 5.21 11.93 -2.52
CA ARG A 36 6.44 11.94 -3.33
C ARG A 36 7.19 13.25 -3.17
N GLY A 37 8.51 13.16 -2.93
CA GLY A 37 9.40 14.32 -2.79
C GLY A 37 9.24 15.13 -1.50
N SER A 38 8.26 14.80 -0.65
CA SER A 38 8.00 15.53 0.60
C SER A 38 8.29 14.71 1.86
N LYS A 39 8.03 13.39 1.82
CA LYS A 39 8.19 12.50 2.98
C LYS A 39 8.64 11.11 2.54
N ASN A 40 9.38 10.44 3.43
CA ASN A 40 9.58 9.00 3.34
C ASN A 40 8.30 8.28 3.77
N VAL A 41 7.98 7.17 3.11
CA VAL A 41 6.75 6.39 3.35
C VAL A 41 7.13 4.96 3.73
N PHE A 42 6.56 4.45 4.81
CA PHE A 42 6.66 3.05 5.23
C PHE A 42 5.33 2.34 4.99
N LEU A 43 5.35 1.23 4.25
CA LEU A 43 4.16 0.43 3.95
C LEU A 43 4.10 -0.78 4.87
N CYS A 44 3.02 -0.89 5.66
CA CYS A 44 2.75 -2.05 6.51
C CYS A 44 1.49 -2.75 6.00
N PHE A 45 1.64 -3.98 5.50
CA PHE A 45 0.54 -4.84 5.11
C PHE A 45 0.23 -5.79 6.28
N TYR A 46 -0.98 -5.70 6.82
CA TYR A 46 -1.45 -6.55 7.91
C TYR A 46 -2.90 -7.00 7.59
N PRO A 47 -3.36 -8.14 8.16
CA PRO A 47 -4.58 -8.78 7.69
C PRO A 47 -5.86 -8.06 8.12
N LEU A 48 -6.01 -7.76 9.42
CA LEU A 48 -7.22 -7.18 9.97
C LEU A 48 -6.93 -6.54 11.33
N ASP A 49 -7.56 -5.39 11.58
CA ASP A 49 -7.55 -4.74 12.90
C ASP A 49 -8.47 -5.47 13.90
N TRP A 50 -8.18 -5.36 15.20
CA TRP A 50 -9.06 -5.78 16.30
C TRP A 50 -9.44 -7.28 16.30
N THR A 51 -8.59 -8.16 15.78
CA THR A 51 -8.79 -9.61 15.89
C THR A 51 -8.43 -10.12 17.29
N PRO A 52 -9.24 -11.01 17.90
CA PRO A 52 -8.85 -11.70 19.13
C PRO A 52 -7.51 -12.42 18.97
N VAL A 53 -6.70 -12.46 20.04
CA VAL A 53 -5.49 -13.28 20.14
C VAL A 53 -5.79 -14.68 20.65
#